data_AF-A0A5M7PE68-F1
#
_entry.id   AF-A0A5M7PE68-F1
#
_cell.length_a   1.000
_cell.length_b   1.000
_cell.length_c   1.000
_cell.angle_alpha   90.00
_cell.angle_beta   90.00
_cell.angle_gamma   90.00
#
_symmetry.space_group_name_H-M   'P 1'
#
loop_
_entity.id
_entity.type
_entity.pdbx_description
1 polymer ?
#
loop_
_entity_poly.entity_id
_entity_poly.type
_entity_poly.pdbx_seq_one_letter_code
_entity_poly.pdbx_strand_id
1 'polypeptide(L)'
;MGIRIPVTLGVIEPLALTPFKAQKIALVCEGGGQRGIFTAGVLDEFQRARFNPFQLMLGTSAGAQNLSAFVCGQPGYARRVITRYTTSKLFFDPLRFVR
;
A
#
# COMPACT_ATOMS: atom_id res chain seq x y z
N MET A 1 -5.33 -13.74 9.39
CA MET A 1 -4.13 -14.56 9.05
C MET A 1 -4.63 -15.83 8.39
N GLY A 2 -4.37 -16.00 7.09
CA GLY A 2 -4.82 -17.19 6.36
C GLY A 2 -3.89 -18.37 6.62
N ILE A 3 -4.46 -19.56 6.76
CA ILE A 3 -3.73 -20.81 6.89
C ILE A 3 -3.42 -21.30 5.48
N ARG A 4 -2.14 -21.40 5.11
CA ARG A 4 -1.74 -22.08 3.87
C ARG A 4 -1.57 -23.56 4.20
N ILE A 5 -2.37 -24.41 3.57
CA ILE A 5 -2.26 -25.87 3.67
C ILE A 5 -1.54 -26.36 2.40
N PRO A 6 -0.26 -26.73 2.45
CA PRO A 6 0.37 -27.44 1.34
C PRO A 6 -0.23 -28.86 1.28
N VAL A 7 -0.92 -29.18 0.19
CA VAL A 7 -1.46 -30.53 -0.04
C VAL A 7 -0.42 -31.34 -0.80
N THR A 8 0.34 -32.17 -0.10
CA THR A 8 1.16 -33.21 -0.73
C THR A 8 0.43 -34.54 -0.59
N LEU A 9 0.02 -35.12 -1.72
CA LEU A 9 -0.65 -36.43 -1.73
C LEU A 9 0.33 -37.51 -1.22
N GLY A 10 -0.03 -38.20 -0.14
CA GLY A 10 0.69 -39.38 0.36
C GLY A 10 1.55 -39.18 1.62
N VAL A 11 1.59 -37.98 2.20
CA VAL A 11 2.36 -37.70 3.42
C VAL A 11 1.45 -37.13 4.51
N ILE A 12 1.00 -37.99 5.42
CA ILE A 12 0.18 -37.66 6.61
C ILE A 12 1.10 -37.35 7.81
N GLU A 13 2.07 -36.47 7.62
CA GLU A 13 2.77 -35.88 8.76
C GLU A 13 1.75 -35.06 9.57
N PRO A 14 1.76 -35.15 10.91
CA PRO A 14 0.72 -34.56 11.73
C PRO A 14 0.57 -33.07 11.39
N LEU A 15 -0.67 -32.67 11.12
CA LEU A 15 -1.15 -31.33 10.74
C LEU A 15 -0.87 -30.24 11.81
N ALA A 16 0.07 -30.46 12.72
CA ALA A 16 0.56 -29.51 13.71
C ALA A 16 1.57 -28.56 13.05
N LEU A 17 1.11 -27.81 12.04
CA LEU A 17 1.85 -26.65 11.56
C LEU A 17 1.90 -25.64 12.70
N THR A 18 3.10 -25.32 13.16
CA THR A 18 3.30 -24.18 14.06
C THR A 18 2.74 -22.94 13.36
N PRO A 19 1.95 -22.09 14.05
CA PRO A 19 1.42 -20.88 13.44
C PRO A 19 2.58 -20.06 12.87
N PHE A 20 2.50 -19.73 11.59
CA PHE A 20 3.51 -18.89 10.97
C PHE A 20 3.56 -17.54 11.69
N LYS A 21 4.63 -17.33 12.45
CA LYS A 21 4.92 -16.07 13.09
C LYS A 21 5.86 -15.30 12.18
N ALA A 22 5.29 -14.41 11.36
CA ALA A 22 6.09 -13.48 10.57
C ALA A 22 6.98 -12.68 11.53
N GLN A 23 8.31 -12.87 11.46
CA GLN A 23 9.23 -12.14 12.33
C GLN A 23 9.33 -10.66 11.94
N LYS A 24 9.19 -10.36 10.64
CA LYS A 24 9.18 -9.00 10.08
C LYS A 24 8.15 -8.93 8.96
N ILE A 25 7.30 -7.92 8.99
CA ILE A 25 6.29 -7.67 7.95
C ILE A 25 6.70 -6.41 7.20
N ALA A 26 6.78 -6.52 5.88
CA ALA A 26 7.00 -5.39 4.99
C ALA A 26 5.68 -4.95 4.36
N LEU A 27 5.47 -3.64 4.23
CA LEU A 27 4.42 -3.04 3.43
C LEU A 27 5.02 -2.57 2.11
N VAL A 28 4.56 -3.13 1.00
CA VAL A 28 5.00 -2.75 -0.35
C VAL A 28 3.85 -2.04 -1.05
N CYS A 29 4.08 -0.80 -1.47
CA CYS A 29 3.12 0.01 -2.20
C CYS A 29 3.63 0.28 -3.62
N GLU A 30 3.00 -0.35 -4.60
CA GLU A 30 3.32 -0.13 -6.00
C GLU A 30 2.93 1.28 -6.49
N GLY A 31 3.62 1.74 -7.53
CA GLY A 31 3.27 2.93 -8.27
C GLY A 31 1.98 2.79 -9.08
N GLY A 32 1.58 3.86 -9.78
CA GLY A 32 0.36 3.86 -10.60
C GLY A 32 -0.25 5.23 -10.87
N GLY A 33 0.49 6.32 -10.63
CA GLY A 33 -0.01 7.69 -10.80
C GLY A 33 -1.32 7.90 -10.04
N GLN A 34 -2.36 8.33 -10.76
CA GLN A 34 -3.70 8.58 -10.20
C GLN A 34 -4.36 7.33 -9.60
N ARG A 35 -4.03 6.12 -10.09
CA ARG A 35 -4.56 4.86 -9.55
C ARG A 35 -4.07 4.58 -8.12
N GLY A 36 -3.05 5.30 -7.67
CA GLY A 36 -2.61 5.29 -6.27
C GLY A 36 -3.71 5.73 -5.29
N ILE A 37 -4.84 6.26 -5.76
CA ILE A 37 -5.99 6.61 -4.91
C ILE A 37 -6.52 5.44 -4.08
N PHE A 38 -6.47 4.21 -4.63
CA PHE A 38 -6.88 3.01 -3.90
C PHE A 38 -5.95 2.76 -2.69
N THR A 39 -4.64 2.76 -2.93
CA THR A 39 -3.63 2.62 -1.89
C THR A 39 -3.75 3.73 -0.85
N ALA A 40 -4.01 4.98 -1.25
CA ALA A 40 -4.23 6.08 -0.31
C ALA A 40 -5.40 5.78 0.67
N GLY A 41 -6.51 5.25 0.16
CA GLY A 41 -7.65 4.84 1.00
C GLY A 41 -7.32 3.70 1.96
N VAL A 42 -6.59 2.67 1.50
CA VAL A 42 -6.14 1.57 2.37
C VAL A 42 -5.26 2.07 3.50
N LEU A 43 -4.31 2.98 3.22
CA LEU A 43 -3.40 3.52 4.22
C LEU A 43 -4.11 4.49 5.19
N ASP A 44 -5.08 5.27 4.73
CA ASP A 44 -5.93 6.08 5.61
C ASP A 44 -6.73 5.17 6.58
N GLU A 45 -7.26 4.04 6.11
CA GLU A 45 -7.95 3.07 6.96
C GLU A 45 -7.00 2.38 7.95
N PHE A 46 -5.76 2.11 7.56
CA PHE A 46 -4.73 1.63 8.49
C PHE A 46 -4.45 2.66 9.60
N GLN A 47 -4.34 3.95 9.28
CA GLN A 47 -4.18 4.99 10.29
C GLN A 47 -5.40 5.07 11.21
N ARG A 48 -6.62 5.07 10.64
CA ARG A 48 -7.88 5.09 11.40
C ARG A 48 -7.97 3.93 12.38
N ALA A 49 -7.57 2.74 11.95
CA ALA A 49 -7.54 1.53 12.77
C ALA A 49 -6.35 1.45 13.73
N ARG A 50 -5.42 2.42 13.70
CA ARG A 50 -4.11 2.37 14.39
C ARG A 50 -3.34 1.07 14.08
N PHE A 51 -3.45 0.62 12.83
CA PHE A 51 -2.82 -0.60 12.34
C PHE A 51 -1.52 -0.28 11.62
N ASN A 52 -0.39 -0.53 12.26
CA ASN A 52 0.92 -0.41 11.64
C ASN A 52 1.90 -1.47 12.19
N PRO A 53 1.72 -2.76 11.85
CA PRO A 53 2.62 -3.82 12.28
C PRO A 53 3.88 -3.94 11.41
N PHE A 54 4.16 -2.95 10.55
CA PHE A 54 5.18 -3.06 9.50
C PHE A 54 6.55 -2.58 9.99
N GLN A 55 7.60 -3.38 9.75
CA GLN A 55 8.99 -3.04 10.08
C GLN A 55 9.78 -2.50 8.88
N LEU A 56 9.24 -2.68 7.67
CA LEU A 56 9.83 -2.19 6.44
C LEU A 56 8.71 -1.64 5.55
N MET A 57 8.93 -0.49 4.92
CA MET A 57 7.99 0.11 3.98
C MET A 57 8.73 0.44 2.68
N LEU A 58 8.25 -0.09 1.56
CA LEU A 58 8.84 0.10 0.24
C LEU A 58 7.78 0.65 -0.69
N GLY A 59 8.11 1.74 -1.40
CA GLY A 59 7.18 2.36 -2.34
C GLY A 59 7.87 2.81 -3.61
N THR A 60 7.13 2.77 -4.72
CA THR A 60 7.59 3.32 -6.02
C THR A 60 6.61 4.36 -6.53
N SER A 61 7.08 5.49 -7.05
CA SER A 61 6.23 6.57 -7.62
C SER A 61 5.05 6.93 -6.68
N ALA A 62 3.80 6.81 -7.13
CA ALA A 62 2.60 7.05 -6.32
C ALA A 62 2.54 6.23 -5.02
N GLY A 63 3.07 5.01 -5.02
CA GLY A 63 3.16 4.18 -3.82
C GLY A 63 4.11 4.77 -2.77
N ALA A 64 5.24 5.34 -3.21
CA ALA A 64 6.15 6.07 -2.32
C ALA A 64 5.48 7.32 -1.75
N GLN A 65 4.77 8.09 -2.58
CA GLN A 65 4.05 9.29 -2.15
C GLN A 65 2.98 8.98 -1.09
N ASN A 66 2.21 7.89 -1.29
CA ASN A 66 1.22 7.43 -0.34
C ASN A 66 1.85 6.96 0.98
N LEU A 67 2.95 6.20 0.91
CA LEU A 67 3.67 5.77 2.11
C LEU A 67 4.25 6.95 2.89
N SER A 68 4.75 7.99 2.22
CA SER A 68 5.20 9.20 2.90
C SER A 68 4.08 9.84 3.72
N ALA A 69 2.87 9.97 3.16
CA ALA A 69 1.71 10.46 3.89
C ALA A 69 1.33 9.56 5.07
N PHE A 70 1.44 8.24 4.89
CA PHE A 70 1.15 7.24 5.92
C PHE A 70 2.12 7.35 7.11
N VAL A 71 3.42 7.39 6.85
CA VAL A 71 4.48 7.47 7.87
C VAL A 71 4.44 8.80 8.61
N CYS A 72 4.11 9.90 7.92
CA CYS A 72 3.95 11.21 8.55
C CYS A 72 2.65 11.35 9.36
N GLY A 73 1.79 10.32 9.42
CA GLY A 73 0.53 10.41 10.17
C GLY A 73 -0.45 11.44 9.59
N GLN A 74 -0.47 11.62 8.27
CA GLN A 74 -1.28 12.64 7.59
C GLN A 74 -2.51 12.05 6.88
N PRO A 75 -3.59 11.74 7.60
CA PRO A 75 -4.78 11.12 7.02
C PRO A 75 -5.41 12.03 5.96
N GLY A 76 -5.79 11.43 4.83
CA GLY A 76 -6.43 12.09 3.71
C GLY A 76 -5.51 13.00 2.89
N TYR A 77 -4.23 13.16 3.26
CA TYR A 77 -3.29 14.01 2.51
C TYR A 77 -3.08 13.45 1.10
N ALA A 78 -2.72 12.18 0.98
CA ALA A 78 -2.50 11.52 -0.30
C ALA A 78 -3.75 11.62 -1.21
N ARG A 79 -4.94 11.36 -0.66
CA ARG A 79 -6.21 11.55 -1.37
C ARG A 79 -6.39 12.98 -1.87
N ARG A 80 -6.12 14.00 -1.05
CA ARG A 80 -6.22 15.42 -1.47
C ARG A 80 -5.24 15.74 -2.59
N VAL A 81 -4.01 15.22 -2.52
CA VAL A 81 -3.02 15.42 -3.58
C VAL A 81 -3.51 14.85 -4.91
N ILE A 82 -3.97 13.60 -4.89
CA ILE A 82 -4.43 12.90 -6.09
C ILE A 82 -5.69 13.56 -6.68
N THR A 83 -6.67 13.89 -5.84
CA THR A 83 -7.97 14.40 -6.32
C THR A 83 -8.00 15.91 -6.61
N ARG A 84 -6.96 16.66 -6.23
CA ARG A 84 -6.94 18.12 -6.41
C ARG A 84 -5.69 18.62 -7.11
N TYR A 85 -4.51 18.37 -6.54
CA TYR A 85 -3.27 18.95 -7.06
C TYR A 85 -2.90 18.34 -8.41
N THR A 86 -2.99 17.02 -8.54
CA THR A 86 -2.56 16.35 -9.77
C THR A 86 -3.56 16.44 -10.92
N THR A 87 -4.79 16.86 -10.64
CA THR A 87 -5.82 17.15 -11.66
C THR A 87 -5.80 18.61 -12.11
N SER A 88 -4.96 19.45 -11.50
CA SER A 88 -4.82 20.85 -11.88
C SER A 88 -4.00 20.99 -13.18
N LYS A 89 -4.40 21.91 -14.06
CA LYS A 89 -3.61 22.28 -15.25
C LYS A 89 -2.23 22.85 -14.90
N LEU A 90 -2.05 23.38 -13.69
CA LEU A 90 -0.73 23.81 -13.21
C LEU A 90 0.22 22.63 -12.99
N PHE A 91 -0.33 21.44 -12.72
CA PHE A 91 0.45 20.22 -12.52
C PHE A 91 0.66 19.47 -13.84
N PHE A 92 -0.43 19.23 -14.60
CA PHE A 92 -0.36 18.52 -15.87
C PHE A 92 -1.34 19.14 -16.87
N ASP A 93 -0.79 19.70 -17.95
CA ASP A 93 -1.55 20.25 -19.08
C ASP A 93 -1.03 19.62 -20.39
N PRO A 94 -1.74 18.63 -20.96
CA PRO A 94 -1.34 17.98 -22.21
C PRO A 94 -1.24 18.96 -23.39
N LEU A 95 -2.08 19.99 -23.41
CA LEU A 95 -2.15 20.96 -24.52
C LEU A 95 -0.93 21.87 -24.54
N ARG A 96 -0.23 22.03 -23.40
CA ARG A 96 1.00 22.83 -23.30
C ARG A 96 2.15 22.25 -24.13
N PHE A 97 2.07 20.97 -24.49
CA PHE A 97 3.08 20.27 -25.29
C PHE A 97 2.70 20.11 -26.76
N VAL A 98 1.51 20.58 -27.15
CA VAL A 98 1.09 20.61 -28.54
C VAL A 98 1.62 21.91 -29.15
N ARG A 99 2.66 21.80 -29.99
CA ARG A 99 3.17 22.85 -30.87
C ARG A 99 2.86 22.48 -32.30
#